data_AF-A0A1Q8G712-F1
#
_entry.id   AF-A0A1Q8G712-F1
#
_cell.length_a   1.000
_cell.length_b   1.000
_cell.length_c   1.000
_cell.angle_alpha   90.00
_cell.angle_beta   90.00
_cell.angle_gamma   90.00
#
_symmetry.space_group_name_H-M   'P 1'
#
loop_
_entity.id
_entity.type
_entity.pdbx_description
1 polymer ?
#
loop_
_entity_poly.entity_id
_entity_poly.type
_entity_poly.pdbx_seq_one_letter_code
_entity_poly.pdbx_strand_id
1 'polypeptide(L)'
;MRSAVNDLLGAYDKLIMDPVHGGIPLYRHEIKVIDHPLFQRLRNICQNDILSLVFPGATHSRFLHSIGVMHVGTRMFRSMIDAYLRERQLSDQTDLSLSQLDAIDYLAKTIRLGCLLHDSGHSSFSHQFTQARRIHDLMSRPDRFDDLWSGVDYSVYHSERPEELEHEHYSVRVAHEVLSSIDLETAGLDPRDVIGIMETTDVRPSDAFCRHARTFWNFIAGNDADSGVLSEADTPRLVMDLMSSIVSGEIDADRADYMLRDGFHSSVTIGGFNLDHLLSNLRFGWDVREPWLGLAITQKGLGALEDFVYSRHQMYRKVYAHKTALGFDWLLREAINEVLEDPEIFDWVDTCLSDMRYFAELTDSFFWEAFRKVARKKSGSYSRCIVDRAKLNHLDTREDLTVAGIEDHSRWLARELDLDPGEVVTCSMRARFSNIQDNFNGIKVLVRDPINRARSLRKITDISAFFSKFSDGTITHFYVRPTVLTGK
;
A
#
# COMPACT_ATOMS: atom_id res chain seq x y z
N MET A 1 7.17 -15.38 27.65
CA MET A 1 6.30 -16.56 27.86
C MET A 1 4.88 -16.19 28.27
N ARG A 2 4.62 -15.46 29.37
CA ARG A 2 3.26 -14.97 29.68
C ARG A 2 2.70 -13.95 28.66
N SER A 3 3.54 -13.10 28.05
CA SER A 3 3.07 -12.14 27.03
C SER A 3 2.65 -12.82 25.72
N ALA A 4 3.43 -13.77 25.20
CA ALA A 4 3.08 -14.50 23.97
C ALA A 4 1.73 -15.23 24.06
N VAL A 5 1.46 -15.90 25.20
CA VAL A 5 0.16 -16.54 25.44
C VAL A 5 -0.95 -15.50 25.57
N ASN A 6 -0.70 -14.36 26.22
CA ASN A 6 -1.69 -13.28 26.35
C ASN A 6 -2.02 -12.63 25.01
N ASP A 7 -1.01 -12.33 24.18
CA ASP A 7 -1.18 -11.77 22.84
C ASP A 7 -1.99 -12.74 21.95
N LEU A 8 -1.67 -14.03 22.02
CA LEU A 8 -2.38 -15.09 21.29
C LEU A 8 -3.83 -15.27 21.78
N LEU A 9 -4.07 -15.14 23.09
CA LEU A 9 -5.41 -15.17 23.70
C LEU A 9 -6.18 -13.84 23.53
N GLY A 10 -5.61 -12.85 22.83
CA GLY A 10 -6.27 -11.59 22.53
C GLY A 10 -6.32 -10.59 23.69
N ALA A 11 -5.45 -10.74 24.68
CA ALA A 11 -5.25 -9.71 25.70
C ALA A 11 -4.49 -8.52 25.08
N TYR A 12 -5.22 -7.46 24.77
CA TYR A 12 -4.67 -6.23 24.21
C TYR A 12 -4.44 -5.19 25.31
N ASP A 13 -3.43 -4.34 25.12
CA ASP A 13 -3.10 -3.27 26.07
C ASP A 13 -3.89 -1.99 25.78
N LYS A 14 -4.26 -1.77 24.52
CA LYS A 14 -4.99 -0.57 24.07
C LYS A 14 -5.95 -0.93 22.93
N LEU A 15 -7.01 -0.15 22.81
CA LEU A 15 -7.98 -0.23 21.72
C LEU A 15 -8.00 1.13 21.00
N ILE A 16 -7.88 1.12 19.67
CA ILE A 16 -8.12 2.29 18.82
C ILE A 16 -9.48 2.12 18.14
N MET A 17 -10.31 3.15 18.19
CA MET A 17 -11.58 3.17 17.46
C MET A 17 -11.34 3.66 16.04
N ASP A 18 -11.65 2.81 15.07
CA ASP A 18 -11.58 3.09 13.65
C ASP A 18 -13.01 3.04 13.05
N PRO A 19 -13.42 4.03 12.23
CA PRO A 19 -14.77 4.09 11.70
C PRO A 19 -15.07 3.01 10.64
N VAL A 20 -14.05 2.42 10.01
CA VAL A 20 -14.18 1.41 8.96
C VAL A 20 -14.22 0.02 9.58
N HIS A 21 -13.29 -0.26 10.51
CA HIS A 21 -13.07 -1.60 11.08
C HIS A 21 -13.54 -1.77 12.52
N GLY A 22 -14.00 -0.70 13.17
CA GLY A 22 -14.42 -0.73 14.57
C GLY A 22 -13.23 -0.69 15.55
N GLY A 23 -13.32 -1.44 16.65
CA GLY A 23 -12.26 -1.47 17.66
C GLY A 23 -11.06 -2.30 17.23
N ILE A 24 -9.90 -1.67 17.03
CA ILE A 24 -8.65 -2.32 16.65
C ILE A 24 -7.76 -2.52 17.89
N PRO A 25 -7.50 -3.77 18.31
CA PRO A 25 -6.65 -4.07 19.46
C PRO A 25 -5.16 -3.87 19.12
N LEU A 26 -4.43 -3.33 20.10
CA LEU A 26 -2.99 -3.10 20.03
C LEU A 26 -2.24 -3.79 21.17
N TYR A 27 -1.09 -4.35 20.84
CA TYR A 27 -0.14 -4.92 21.79
C TYR A 27 0.92 -3.89 22.20
N ARG A 28 1.55 -4.10 23.35
CA ARG A 28 2.55 -3.19 23.92
C ARG A 28 3.67 -2.76 22.96
N HIS A 29 4.20 -3.67 22.15
CA HIS A 29 5.28 -3.36 21.21
C HIS A 29 4.78 -2.49 20.04
N GLU A 30 3.55 -2.71 19.59
CA GLU A 30 2.89 -1.93 18.53
C GLU A 30 2.57 -0.51 19.01
N ILE A 31 2.17 -0.35 20.27
CA ILE A 31 1.94 0.96 20.87
C ILE A 31 3.22 1.80 20.81
N LYS A 32 4.39 1.20 21.10
CA LYS A 32 5.68 1.91 21.00
C LYS A 32 5.99 2.35 19.56
N VAL A 33 5.71 1.50 18.57
CA VAL A 33 5.84 1.84 17.14
C VAL A 33 4.91 3.01 16.79
N ILE A 34 3.64 2.92 17.20
CA ILE A 34 2.63 3.93 16.92
C ILE A 34 2.98 5.26 17.57
N ASP A 35 3.48 5.26 18.79
CA ASP A 35 3.83 6.47 19.54
C ASP A 35 5.15 7.12 19.05
N HIS A 36 5.91 6.46 18.16
CA HIS A 36 7.14 7.00 17.60
C HIS A 36 6.87 8.24 16.73
N PRO A 37 7.68 9.33 16.80
CA PRO A 37 7.47 10.56 16.02
C PRO A 37 7.33 10.34 14.51
N LEU A 38 8.18 9.49 13.93
CA LEU A 38 8.10 9.13 12.50
C LEU A 38 6.75 8.53 12.10
N PHE A 39 6.10 7.79 13.01
CA PHE A 39 4.79 7.21 12.75
C PHE A 39 3.67 8.22 13.06
N GLN A 40 3.78 8.99 14.15
CA GLN A 40 2.82 10.04 14.49
C GLN A 40 2.70 11.13 13.41
N ARG A 41 3.78 11.38 12.66
CA ARG A 41 3.79 12.25 11.47
C ARG A 41 2.63 11.93 10.52
N LEU A 42 2.34 10.66 10.30
CA LEU A 42 1.33 10.19 9.36
C LEU A 42 -0.08 10.72 9.65
N ARG A 43 -0.34 11.27 10.86
CA ARG A 43 -1.60 11.95 11.19
C ARG A 43 -1.83 13.20 10.35
N ASN A 44 -0.74 13.84 9.93
CA ASN A 44 -0.72 15.09 9.19
C ASN A 44 -0.42 14.89 7.70
N ILE A 45 -0.58 13.65 7.21
CA ILE A 45 -0.46 13.29 5.80
C ILE A 45 -1.77 12.61 5.40
N CYS A 46 -2.50 13.25 4.49
CA CYS A 46 -3.75 12.73 3.96
C CYS A 46 -3.49 11.50 3.08
N GLN A 47 -4.35 10.49 3.16
CA GLN A 47 -4.21 9.27 2.34
C GLN A 47 -4.26 9.58 0.84
N ASN A 48 -5.20 10.46 0.46
CA ASN A 48 -5.48 10.80 -0.94
C ASN A 48 -5.13 12.25 -1.25
N ASP A 49 -3.98 12.72 -0.79
CA ASP A 49 -3.42 14.04 -1.12
C ASP A 49 -4.42 15.18 -0.84
N ILE A 50 -4.93 15.84 -1.89
CA ILE A 50 -5.92 16.94 -1.79
C ILE A 50 -7.29 16.53 -2.31
N LEU A 51 -7.60 15.23 -2.33
CA LEU A 51 -8.90 14.69 -2.76
C LEU A 51 -10.08 15.29 -1.99
N SER A 52 -9.85 15.77 -0.76
CA SER A 52 -10.82 16.53 0.04
C SER A 52 -11.35 17.79 -0.66
N LEU A 53 -10.60 18.38 -1.59
CA LEU A 53 -11.09 19.48 -2.44
C LEU A 53 -12.17 19.03 -3.43
N VAL A 54 -12.30 17.74 -3.70
CA VAL A 54 -13.33 17.15 -4.57
C VAL A 54 -14.39 16.43 -3.75
N PHE A 55 -13.96 15.59 -2.83
CA PHE A 55 -14.80 14.78 -1.93
C PHE A 55 -14.54 15.24 -0.49
N PRO A 56 -15.31 16.21 0.05
CA PRO A 56 -14.99 16.85 1.34
C PRO A 56 -14.83 15.91 2.54
N GLY A 57 -15.40 14.71 2.48
CA GLY A 57 -15.23 13.69 3.53
C GLY A 57 -13.91 12.89 3.46
N ALA A 58 -13.17 12.97 2.34
CA ALA A 58 -11.89 12.28 2.12
C ALA A 58 -10.74 12.98 2.86
N THR A 59 -10.84 13.05 4.19
CA THR A 59 -9.90 13.73 5.10
C THR A 59 -9.13 12.75 5.98
N HIS A 60 -9.25 11.45 5.73
CA HIS A 60 -8.55 10.42 6.50
C HIS A 60 -7.05 10.45 6.21
N SER A 61 -6.28 10.11 7.24
CA SER A 61 -4.83 10.17 7.23
C SER A 61 -4.21 8.79 7.03
N ARG A 62 -2.96 8.80 6.56
CA ARG A 62 -2.13 7.58 6.44
C ARG A 62 -1.98 6.86 7.76
N PHE A 63 -2.00 7.57 8.88
CA PHE A 63 -1.96 6.99 10.22
C PHE A 63 -3.10 5.97 10.45
N LEU A 64 -4.34 6.33 10.11
CA LEU A 64 -5.49 5.43 10.29
C LEU A 64 -5.46 4.29 9.27
N HIS A 65 -5.02 4.59 8.04
CA HIS A 65 -4.82 3.58 7.02
C HIS A 65 -3.81 2.50 7.47
N SER A 66 -2.60 2.87 7.90
CA SER A 66 -1.59 1.92 8.38
C SER A 66 -2.09 1.03 9.55
N ILE A 67 -2.86 1.59 10.48
CA ILE A 67 -3.49 0.80 11.57
C ILE A 67 -4.56 -0.15 11.03
N GLY A 68 -5.33 0.31 10.04
CA GLY A 68 -6.30 -0.50 9.32
C GLY A 68 -5.66 -1.64 8.54
N VAL A 69 -4.57 -1.39 7.82
CA VAL A 69 -3.80 -2.42 7.10
C VAL A 69 -3.24 -3.47 8.07
N MET A 70 -2.67 -3.06 9.21
CA MET A 70 -2.28 -3.99 10.27
C MET A 70 -3.45 -4.86 10.76
N HIS A 71 -4.62 -4.26 10.93
CA HIS A 71 -5.82 -4.99 11.33
C HIS A 71 -6.25 -6.01 10.24
N VAL A 72 -6.35 -5.58 8.99
CA VAL A 72 -6.77 -6.44 7.87
C VAL A 72 -5.77 -7.57 7.64
N GLY A 73 -4.46 -7.31 7.63
CA GLY A 73 -3.42 -8.34 7.48
C GLY A 73 -3.48 -9.39 8.59
N THR A 74 -3.75 -8.97 9.84
CA THR A 74 -4.01 -9.89 10.95
C THR A 74 -5.22 -10.78 10.67
N ARG A 75 -6.32 -10.20 10.17
CA ARG A 75 -7.55 -10.94 9.89
C ARG A 75 -7.37 -11.90 8.72
N MET A 76 -6.60 -11.53 7.70
CA MET A 76 -6.22 -12.42 6.60
C MET A 76 -5.49 -13.65 7.12
N PHE A 77 -4.40 -13.45 7.87
CA PHE A 77 -3.61 -14.54 8.43
C PHE A 77 -4.43 -15.45 9.35
N ARG A 78 -5.18 -14.86 10.30
CA ARG A 78 -6.07 -15.60 11.21
C ARG A 78 -7.13 -16.42 10.46
N SER A 79 -7.77 -15.82 9.44
CA SER A 79 -8.80 -16.53 8.66
C SER A 79 -8.24 -17.75 7.93
N MET A 80 -6.99 -17.67 7.43
CA MET A 80 -6.31 -18.81 6.81
C MET A 80 -5.95 -19.89 7.83
N ILE A 81 -5.48 -19.52 9.03
CA ILE A 81 -5.24 -20.46 10.13
C ILE A 81 -6.54 -21.16 10.55
N ASP A 82 -7.61 -20.40 10.79
CA ASP A 82 -8.92 -20.94 11.19
C ASP A 82 -9.51 -21.86 10.12
N ALA A 83 -9.34 -21.51 8.85
CA ALA A 83 -9.73 -22.37 7.74
C ALA A 83 -8.94 -23.67 7.73
N TYR A 84 -7.62 -23.59 7.92
CA TYR A 84 -6.74 -24.75 7.96
C TYR A 84 -7.14 -25.71 9.10
N LEU A 85 -7.32 -25.20 10.32
CA LEU A 85 -7.71 -25.98 11.50
C LEU A 85 -9.05 -26.69 11.31
N ARG A 86 -10.05 -26.00 10.74
CA ARG A 86 -11.37 -26.58 10.44
C ARG A 86 -11.30 -27.70 9.41
N GLU A 87 -10.50 -27.53 8.36
CA GLU A 87 -10.45 -28.48 7.24
C GLU A 87 -9.77 -29.80 7.58
N ARG A 88 -8.85 -29.80 8.54
CA ARG A 88 -8.20 -31.02 9.04
C ARG A 88 -8.93 -31.71 10.19
N GLN A 89 -10.15 -31.26 10.54
CA GLN A 89 -10.93 -31.80 11.67
C GLN A 89 -10.14 -31.81 12.99
N LEU A 90 -9.16 -30.92 13.14
CA LEU A 90 -8.36 -30.79 14.37
C LEU A 90 -9.18 -30.14 15.50
N SER A 91 -10.43 -29.72 15.21
CA SER A 91 -11.21 -28.79 16.02
C SER A 91 -11.73 -29.35 17.34
N ASP A 92 -11.76 -30.67 17.55
CA ASP A 92 -12.31 -31.23 18.80
C ASP A 92 -11.30 -32.02 19.66
N GLN A 93 -10.11 -32.41 19.14
CA GLN A 93 -9.17 -33.27 19.90
C GLN A 93 -7.67 -33.09 19.60
N THR A 94 -7.23 -32.08 18.83
CA THR A 94 -5.78 -31.90 18.59
C THR A 94 -5.26 -30.63 19.22
N ASP A 95 -4.58 -30.79 20.36
CA ASP A 95 -3.85 -29.71 21.00
C ASP A 95 -2.67 -29.29 20.09
N LEU A 96 -2.65 -28.02 19.69
CA LEU A 96 -1.48 -27.43 19.04
C LEU A 96 -0.29 -27.49 19.99
N SER A 97 0.88 -27.88 19.47
CA SER A 97 2.10 -27.84 20.29
C SER A 97 2.47 -26.40 20.64
N LEU A 98 3.17 -26.21 21.77
CA LEU A 98 3.70 -24.89 22.14
C LEU A 98 4.56 -24.29 21.03
N SER A 99 5.38 -25.11 20.35
CA SER A 99 6.21 -24.64 19.23
C SER A 99 5.39 -24.15 18.03
N GLN A 100 4.25 -24.78 17.74
CA GLN A 100 3.34 -24.34 16.68
C GLN A 100 2.67 -23.02 17.05
N LEU A 101 2.20 -22.88 18.30
CA LEU A 101 1.61 -21.65 18.81
C LEU A 101 2.63 -20.49 18.76
N ASP A 102 3.87 -20.74 19.20
CA ASP A 102 4.95 -19.75 19.16
C ASP A 102 5.29 -19.34 17.71
N ALA A 103 5.28 -20.28 16.75
CA ALA A 103 5.50 -19.97 15.34
C ALA A 103 4.37 -19.12 14.73
N ILE A 104 3.11 -19.44 15.04
CA ILE A 104 1.96 -18.66 14.59
C ILE A 104 2.00 -17.24 15.20
N ASP A 105 2.31 -17.12 16.49
CA ASP A 105 2.45 -15.83 17.17
C ASP A 105 3.56 -14.97 16.56
N TYR A 106 4.74 -15.58 16.32
CA TYR A 106 5.87 -14.90 15.69
C TYR A 106 5.49 -14.33 14.32
N LEU A 107 4.94 -15.16 13.43
CA LEU A 107 4.54 -14.74 12.09
C LEU A 107 3.42 -13.70 12.13
N ALA A 108 2.43 -13.86 13.01
CA ALA A 108 1.35 -12.89 13.17
C ALA A 108 1.87 -11.51 13.58
N LYS A 109 2.82 -11.45 14.52
CA LYS A 109 3.48 -10.22 14.95
C LYS A 109 4.32 -9.59 13.85
N THR A 110 5.06 -10.41 13.08
CA THR A 110 5.81 -9.94 11.92
C THR A 110 4.89 -9.29 10.88
N ILE A 111 3.80 -9.96 10.48
CA ILE A 111 2.78 -9.41 9.56
C ILE A 111 2.23 -8.09 10.12
N ARG A 112 1.85 -8.06 11.40
CA ARG A 112 1.25 -6.88 12.02
C ARG A 112 2.17 -5.67 11.93
N LEU A 113 3.43 -5.83 12.29
CA LEU A 113 4.40 -4.72 12.21
C LEU A 113 4.76 -4.35 10.76
N GLY A 114 4.88 -5.32 9.85
CA GLY A 114 5.13 -5.05 8.43
C GLY A 114 3.99 -4.27 7.79
N CYS A 115 2.75 -4.72 8.00
CA CYS A 115 1.54 -4.00 7.61
C CYS A 115 1.44 -2.60 8.25
N LEU A 116 1.83 -2.46 9.52
CA LEU A 116 1.80 -1.17 10.20
C LEU A 116 2.79 -0.18 9.56
N LEU A 117 3.96 -0.63 9.12
CA LEU A 117 5.05 0.24 8.65
C LEU A 117 5.16 0.36 7.11
N HIS A 118 4.39 -0.41 6.33
CA HIS A 118 4.50 -0.46 4.86
C HIS A 118 4.47 0.93 4.18
N ASP A 119 3.61 1.83 4.67
CA ASP A 119 3.39 3.16 4.10
C ASP A 119 4.01 4.30 4.92
N SER A 120 4.92 3.98 5.84
CA SER A 120 5.51 4.96 6.77
C SER A 120 6.50 5.94 6.10
N GLY A 121 6.96 5.62 4.89
CA GLY A 121 7.85 6.42 4.06
C GLY A 121 7.16 7.46 3.19
N HIS A 122 5.82 7.49 3.14
CA HIS A 122 5.13 8.56 2.43
C HIS A 122 5.36 9.92 3.08
N SER A 123 5.61 10.91 2.21
CA SER A 123 5.77 12.32 2.55
C SER A 123 4.50 13.12 2.24
N SER A 124 4.55 14.45 2.38
CA SER A 124 3.47 15.40 2.09
C SER A 124 2.83 15.14 0.73
N PHE A 125 1.50 14.98 0.66
CA PHE A 125 0.77 14.68 -0.58
C PHE A 125 1.27 13.45 -1.35
N SER A 126 1.70 12.42 -0.60
CA SER A 126 1.90 11.05 -1.05
C SER A 126 2.48 10.89 -2.45
N HIS A 127 1.66 10.57 -3.45
CA HIS A 127 2.08 10.26 -4.82
C HIS A 127 2.34 11.52 -5.66
N GLN A 128 1.69 12.65 -5.34
CA GLN A 128 1.92 13.89 -6.09
C GLN A 128 3.24 14.55 -5.70
N PHE A 129 3.76 14.27 -4.50
CA PHE A 129 5.01 14.82 -4.01
C PHE A 129 6.17 14.57 -4.98
N THR A 130 6.41 13.30 -5.29
CA THR A 130 7.53 12.85 -6.12
C THR A 130 7.34 13.22 -7.59
N GLN A 131 6.10 13.48 -8.03
CA GLN A 131 5.78 13.93 -9.38
C GLN A 131 5.99 15.43 -9.60
N ALA A 132 6.18 16.23 -8.55
CA ALA A 132 6.55 17.63 -8.70
C ALA A 132 8.01 17.72 -9.18
N ARG A 133 8.25 18.38 -10.32
CA ARG A 133 9.57 18.48 -10.97
C ARG A 133 10.72 18.77 -9.99
N ARG A 134 10.60 19.79 -9.13
CA ARG A 134 11.68 20.16 -8.20
C ARG A 134 11.93 19.10 -7.11
N ILE A 135 10.90 18.36 -6.71
CA ILE A 135 11.05 17.23 -5.77
C ILE A 135 11.70 16.05 -6.49
N HIS A 136 11.26 15.73 -7.71
CA HIS A 136 11.90 14.71 -8.53
C HIS A 136 13.39 15.01 -8.70
N ASP A 137 13.77 16.26 -9.02
CA ASP A 137 15.17 16.68 -9.12
C ASP A 137 15.94 16.45 -7.80
N LEU A 138 15.31 16.69 -6.64
CA LEU A 138 15.89 16.43 -5.32
C LEU A 138 16.08 14.94 -5.05
N MET A 139 15.10 14.11 -5.41
CA MET A 139 15.12 12.66 -5.16
C MET A 139 16.08 11.93 -6.10
N SER A 140 16.19 12.38 -7.36
CA SER A 140 17.07 11.81 -8.39
C SER A 140 18.54 12.20 -8.23
N ARG A 141 18.93 12.88 -7.15
CA ARG A 141 20.33 13.22 -6.87
C ARG A 141 21.17 11.95 -6.67
N PRO A 142 22.38 11.85 -7.29
CA PRO A 142 23.24 10.68 -7.17
C PRO A 142 23.71 10.33 -5.76
N ASP A 143 23.62 11.22 -4.78
CA ASP A 143 24.03 10.91 -3.41
C ASP A 143 22.82 10.72 -2.47
N ARG A 144 21.58 10.87 -2.96
CA ARG A 144 20.38 10.88 -2.11
C ARG A 144 20.21 9.59 -1.31
N PHE A 145 20.42 8.45 -1.94
CA PHE A 145 20.28 7.16 -1.27
C PHE A 145 21.32 6.99 -0.17
N ASP A 146 22.55 7.42 -0.42
CA ASP A 146 23.64 7.34 0.55
C ASP A 146 23.40 8.31 1.72
N ASP A 147 22.88 9.50 1.44
CA ASP A 147 22.44 10.46 2.46
C ASP A 147 21.33 9.87 3.33
N LEU A 148 20.30 9.27 2.71
CA LEU A 148 19.17 8.62 3.40
C LEU A 148 19.65 7.54 4.37
N TRP A 149 20.64 6.75 3.96
CA TRP A 149 21.22 5.65 4.73
C TRP A 149 22.47 6.05 5.52
N SER A 150 22.76 7.35 5.66
CA SER A 150 23.95 7.81 6.35
C SER A 150 24.03 7.27 7.79
N GLY A 151 25.13 6.59 8.10
CA GLY A 151 25.37 5.96 9.40
C GLY A 151 24.70 4.59 9.61
N VAL A 152 24.01 4.05 8.59
CA VAL A 152 23.31 2.77 8.65
C VAL A 152 23.72 1.89 7.47
N ASP A 153 23.98 0.60 7.72
CA ASP A 153 24.30 -0.35 6.66
C ASP A 153 23.04 -0.81 5.92
N TYR A 154 22.80 -0.26 4.73
CA TYR A 154 21.64 -0.62 3.90
C TYR A 154 21.73 -2.03 3.30
N SER A 155 22.92 -2.65 3.24
CA SER A 155 23.13 -3.96 2.62
C SER A 155 22.43 -5.11 3.34
N VAL A 156 21.96 -4.85 4.57
CA VAL A 156 21.11 -5.75 5.35
C VAL A 156 19.71 -5.86 4.74
N TYR A 157 19.25 -4.82 4.05
CA TYR A 157 17.88 -4.70 3.54
C TYR A 157 17.77 -4.74 2.02
N HIS A 158 18.76 -4.17 1.33
CA HIS A 158 18.78 -4.09 -0.13
C HIS A 158 20.04 -4.76 -0.66
N SER A 159 19.88 -5.64 -1.66
CA SER A 159 20.99 -6.33 -2.32
C SER A 159 21.81 -5.40 -3.21
N GLU A 160 21.16 -4.40 -3.79
CA GLU A 160 21.77 -3.38 -4.62
C GLU A 160 21.15 -2.01 -4.36
N ARG A 161 21.82 -0.99 -4.89
CA ARG A 161 21.34 0.38 -4.83
C ARG A 161 20.21 0.56 -5.85
N PRO A 162 19.05 1.15 -5.46
CA PRO A 162 17.98 1.39 -6.41
C PRO A 162 18.36 2.46 -7.43
N GLU A 163 17.86 2.31 -8.66
CA GLU A 163 18.03 3.31 -9.73
C GLU A 163 17.23 4.58 -9.45
N GLU A 164 16.01 4.43 -8.94
CA GLU A 164 15.09 5.51 -8.58
C GLU A 164 14.60 5.33 -7.14
N LEU A 165 14.55 6.46 -6.41
CA LEU A 165 14.04 6.45 -5.04
C LEU A 165 12.55 6.69 -5.01
N GLU A 166 11.89 5.83 -4.26
CA GLU A 166 10.46 5.84 -4.06
C GLU A 166 10.14 5.79 -2.56
N HIS A 167 8.87 6.03 -2.24
CA HIS A 167 8.38 6.07 -0.86
C HIS A 167 8.60 4.74 -0.11
N GLU A 168 8.61 3.60 -0.80
CA GLU A 168 8.87 2.27 -0.22
C GLU A 168 10.29 2.20 0.39
N HIS A 169 11.28 2.82 -0.25
CA HIS A 169 12.65 2.91 0.28
C HIS A 169 12.71 3.76 1.56
N TYR A 170 11.92 4.84 1.61
CA TYR A 170 11.75 5.63 2.84
C TYR A 170 10.99 4.83 3.91
N SER A 171 10.02 3.98 3.54
CA SER A 171 9.31 3.13 4.49
C SER A 171 10.26 2.16 5.16
N VAL A 172 11.16 1.54 4.40
CA VAL A 172 12.20 0.64 4.93
C VAL A 172 13.14 1.41 5.87
N ARG A 173 13.57 2.62 5.50
CA ARG A 173 14.42 3.46 6.35
C ARG A 173 13.72 3.89 7.64
N VAL A 174 12.45 4.26 7.57
CA VAL A 174 11.62 4.63 8.73
C VAL A 174 11.42 3.40 9.62
N ALA A 175 11.11 2.24 9.05
CA ALA A 175 10.99 1.00 9.81
C ALA A 175 12.29 0.66 10.55
N HIS A 176 13.46 0.83 9.91
CA HIS A 176 14.75 0.67 10.58
C HIS A 176 14.88 1.57 11.82
N GLU A 177 14.62 2.89 11.69
CA GLU A 177 14.71 3.82 12.84
C GLU A 177 13.74 3.43 13.95
N VAL A 178 12.47 3.22 13.61
CA VAL A 178 11.41 2.95 14.58
C VAL A 178 11.70 1.65 15.33
N LEU A 179 12.00 0.56 14.60
CA LEU A 179 12.22 -0.76 15.20
C LEU A 179 13.53 -0.83 15.98
N SER A 180 14.56 -0.06 15.60
CA SER A 180 15.82 0.02 16.35
C SER A 180 15.69 0.83 17.65
N SER A 181 14.73 1.75 17.71
CA SER A 181 14.47 2.58 18.90
C SER A 181 13.63 1.89 19.98
N ILE A 182 13.07 0.71 19.70
CA ILE A 182 12.17 0.00 20.60
C ILE A 182 12.72 -1.39 20.96
N ASP A 183 12.49 -1.80 22.20
CA ASP A 183 12.80 -3.16 22.66
C ASP A 183 11.79 -4.17 22.07
N LEU A 184 12.18 -4.81 20.95
CA LEU A 184 11.50 -5.94 20.31
C LEU A 184 11.95 -7.30 20.86
N GLU A 185 13.08 -7.38 21.54
CA GLU A 185 13.57 -8.65 22.12
C GLU A 185 12.58 -9.18 23.16
N THR A 186 12.01 -8.29 23.98
CA THR A 186 10.94 -8.65 24.93
C THR A 186 9.66 -9.14 24.23
N ALA A 187 9.42 -8.71 22.99
CA ALA A 187 8.32 -9.19 22.16
C ALA A 187 8.66 -10.51 21.43
N GLY A 188 9.94 -10.92 21.45
CA GLY A 188 10.43 -12.12 20.79
C GLY A 188 10.55 -11.97 19.27
N LEU A 189 10.83 -10.76 18.75
CA LEU A 189 10.89 -10.46 17.32
C LEU A 189 12.26 -9.93 16.91
N ASP A 190 12.73 -10.31 15.72
CA ASP A 190 13.87 -9.69 15.06
C ASP A 190 13.38 -8.57 14.10
N PRO A 191 13.87 -7.32 14.24
CA PRO A 191 13.50 -6.22 13.33
C PRO A 191 13.71 -6.53 11.85
N ARG A 192 14.73 -7.34 11.51
CA ARG A 192 15.05 -7.67 10.11
C ARG A 192 13.95 -8.49 9.45
N ASP A 193 13.29 -9.36 10.21
CA ASP A 193 12.21 -10.17 9.67
C ASP A 193 10.94 -9.36 9.38
N VAL A 194 10.70 -8.31 10.17
CA VAL A 194 9.61 -7.36 9.93
C VAL A 194 9.88 -6.57 8.66
N ILE A 195 11.11 -6.06 8.51
CA ILE A 195 11.50 -5.30 7.32
C ILE A 195 11.55 -6.21 6.08
N GLY A 196 11.96 -7.46 6.23
CA GLY A 196 12.08 -8.43 5.13
C GLY A 196 10.76 -8.84 4.48
N ILE A 197 9.61 -8.49 5.07
CA ILE A 197 8.30 -8.68 4.43
C ILE A 197 7.74 -7.39 3.81
N MET A 198 8.48 -6.29 3.84
CA MET A 198 8.13 -5.02 3.20
C MET A 198 8.60 -4.99 1.74
N GLU A 199 8.00 -4.12 0.93
CA GLU A 199 8.40 -3.92 -0.47
C GLU A 199 9.84 -3.43 -0.62
N THR A 200 10.44 -3.66 -1.79
CA THR A 200 11.81 -3.25 -2.18
C THR A 200 12.95 -3.91 -1.37
N THR A 201 12.65 -4.87 -0.50
CA THR A 201 13.65 -5.54 0.33
C THR A 201 14.10 -6.90 -0.22
N ASP A 202 15.36 -7.24 0.03
CA ASP A 202 15.92 -8.58 -0.19
C ASP A 202 16.68 -9.04 1.05
N VAL A 203 15.93 -9.19 2.15
CA VAL A 203 16.49 -9.56 3.45
C VAL A 203 16.71 -11.07 3.53
N ARG A 204 17.84 -11.45 4.14
CA ARG A 204 18.04 -12.84 4.59
C ARG A 204 17.32 -13.07 5.91
N PRO A 205 16.37 -14.02 6.00
CA PRO A 205 15.64 -14.28 7.24
C PRO A 205 16.56 -14.59 8.41
N SER A 206 16.18 -14.13 9.61
CA SER A 206 16.92 -14.42 10.83
C SER A 206 16.86 -15.91 11.19
N ASP A 207 17.74 -16.36 12.10
CA ASP A 207 17.68 -17.72 12.64
C ASP A 207 16.35 -18.00 13.36
N ALA A 208 15.76 -16.96 13.98
CA ALA A 208 14.46 -17.07 14.63
C ALA A 208 13.36 -17.32 13.59
N PHE A 209 13.31 -16.52 12.53
CA PHE A 209 12.38 -16.73 11.43
C PHE A 209 12.54 -18.11 10.82
N CYS A 210 13.76 -18.54 10.54
CA CYS A 210 14.01 -19.86 9.95
C CYS A 210 13.43 -21.00 10.79
N ARG A 211 13.54 -20.94 12.12
CA ARG A 211 12.95 -21.94 13.02
C ARG A 211 11.42 -21.89 13.01
N HIS A 212 10.83 -20.70 13.08
CA HIS A 212 9.37 -20.53 13.08
C HIS A 212 8.76 -20.89 11.73
N ALA A 213 9.40 -20.50 10.62
CA ALA A 213 8.98 -20.83 9.26
C ALA A 213 8.98 -22.35 9.00
N ARG A 214 10.00 -23.08 9.43
CA ARG A 214 10.03 -24.55 9.32
C ARG A 214 8.94 -25.21 10.17
N THR A 215 8.75 -24.73 11.39
CA THR A 215 7.68 -25.22 12.28
C THR A 215 6.30 -24.96 11.68
N PHE A 216 6.11 -23.77 11.11
CA PHE A 216 4.89 -23.36 10.43
C PHE A 216 4.63 -24.17 9.16
N TRP A 217 5.66 -24.41 8.34
CA TRP A 217 5.56 -25.25 7.15
C TRP A 217 5.15 -26.69 7.50
N ASN A 218 5.83 -27.31 8.47
CA ASN A 218 5.49 -28.64 8.95
C ASN A 218 4.06 -28.69 9.50
N PHE A 219 3.62 -27.60 10.14
CA PHE A 219 2.25 -27.45 10.61
C PHE A 219 1.24 -27.41 9.47
N ILE A 220 1.43 -26.63 8.40
CA ILE A 220 0.44 -26.47 7.32
C ILE A 220 0.48 -27.60 6.26
N ALA A 221 1.67 -28.12 5.94
CA ALA A 221 1.85 -29.13 4.91
C ALA A 221 1.66 -30.56 5.45
N GLY A 222 1.97 -30.83 6.73
CA GLY A 222 1.84 -32.16 7.33
C GLY A 222 2.68 -33.20 6.57
N ASN A 223 2.07 -34.29 6.10
CA ASN A 223 2.79 -35.34 5.34
C ASN A 223 3.49 -34.82 4.07
N ASP A 224 3.02 -33.72 3.49
CA ASP A 224 3.66 -33.10 2.33
C ASP A 224 4.99 -32.42 2.72
N ALA A 225 5.17 -32.05 3.99
CA ALA A 225 6.46 -31.52 4.47
C ALA A 225 7.53 -32.62 4.50
N ASP A 226 7.18 -33.80 5.01
CA ASP A 226 8.10 -34.94 5.16
C ASP A 226 8.50 -35.60 3.83
N SER A 227 7.74 -35.33 2.76
CA SER A 227 8.04 -35.86 1.42
C SER A 227 9.10 -35.05 0.66
N GLY A 228 9.69 -34.02 1.29
CA GLY A 228 10.77 -33.21 0.69
C GLY A 228 10.31 -32.32 -0.45
N VAL A 229 9.02 -31.97 -0.47
CA VAL A 229 8.36 -31.20 -1.53
C VAL A 229 8.98 -29.83 -1.72
N LEU A 230 9.29 -29.16 -0.61
CA LEU A 230 10.09 -27.94 -0.57
C LEU A 230 11.39 -28.29 0.12
N SER A 231 12.51 -27.78 -0.40
CA SER A 231 13.78 -27.97 0.30
C SER A 231 13.72 -27.24 1.65
N GLU A 232 14.32 -27.83 2.70
CA GLU A 232 14.42 -27.16 4.00
C GLU A 232 15.20 -25.84 3.95
N ALA A 233 16.02 -25.66 2.90
CA ALA A 233 16.78 -24.45 2.63
C ALA A 233 15.90 -23.32 2.06
N ASP A 234 14.92 -23.65 1.21
CA ASP A 234 14.05 -22.66 0.56
C ASP A 234 12.81 -22.31 1.39
N THR A 235 12.42 -23.17 2.34
CA THR A 235 11.23 -23.00 3.16
C THR A 235 11.14 -21.63 3.86
N PRO A 236 12.19 -21.11 4.53
CA PRO A 236 12.12 -19.79 5.15
C PRO A 236 11.83 -18.66 4.16
N ARG A 237 12.44 -18.70 2.96
CA ARG A 237 12.19 -17.66 1.96
C ARG A 237 10.77 -17.72 1.43
N LEU A 238 10.26 -18.90 1.12
CA LEU A 238 8.88 -19.09 0.66
C LEU A 238 7.84 -18.64 1.70
N VAL A 239 8.10 -18.89 2.99
CA VAL A 239 7.22 -18.39 4.05
C VAL A 239 7.31 -16.85 4.16
N MET A 240 8.50 -16.26 4.04
CA MET A 240 8.68 -14.81 4.01
C MET A 240 7.95 -14.18 2.82
N ASP A 241 8.05 -14.76 1.62
CA ASP A 241 7.35 -14.31 0.41
C ASP A 241 5.83 -14.40 0.57
N LEU A 242 5.32 -15.46 1.22
CA LEU A 242 3.90 -15.57 1.58
C LEU A 242 3.48 -14.45 2.55
N MET A 243 4.27 -14.15 3.58
CA MET A 243 3.97 -13.05 4.51
C MET A 243 4.01 -11.69 3.81
N SER A 244 4.99 -11.49 2.93
CA SER A 244 5.13 -10.29 2.09
C SER A 244 3.88 -10.11 1.21
N SER A 245 3.35 -11.19 0.61
CA SER A 245 2.13 -11.13 -0.20
C SER A 245 0.87 -10.67 0.55
N ILE A 246 0.84 -10.77 1.88
CA ILE A 246 -0.24 -10.25 2.73
C ILE A 246 -0.08 -8.74 2.92
N VAL A 247 1.15 -8.24 2.98
CA VAL A 247 1.46 -6.80 3.09
C VAL A 247 1.27 -6.11 1.74
N SER A 248 1.87 -6.68 0.68
CA SER A 248 1.79 -6.20 -0.69
C SER A 248 1.66 -7.35 -1.69
N GLY A 249 0.56 -7.35 -2.45
CA GLY A 249 0.17 -8.41 -3.37
C GLY A 249 -1.24 -8.21 -3.90
N GLU A 250 -1.67 -8.91 -4.94
CA GLU A 250 -2.95 -8.58 -5.59
C GLU A 250 -4.19 -8.67 -4.68
N ILE A 251 -4.12 -9.51 -3.64
CA ILE A 251 -5.07 -9.53 -2.53
C ILE A 251 -4.25 -9.31 -1.26
N ASP A 252 -3.90 -8.06 -0.99
CA ASP A 252 -3.16 -7.65 0.21
C ASP A 252 -4.06 -6.88 1.18
N ALA A 253 -3.49 -6.65 2.37
CA ALA A 253 -4.13 -5.88 3.42
C ALA A 253 -4.20 -4.38 3.09
N ASP A 254 -3.23 -3.85 2.34
CA ASP A 254 -3.19 -2.46 1.90
C ASP A 254 -4.43 -2.09 1.07
N ARG A 255 -4.61 -2.80 -0.05
CA ARG A 255 -5.73 -2.60 -0.98
C ARG A 255 -7.06 -2.86 -0.33
N ALA A 256 -7.14 -3.89 0.50
CA ALA A 256 -8.36 -4.19 1.23
C ALA A 256 -8.75 -3.08 2.24
N ASP A 257 -7.79 -2.43 2.90
CA ASP A 257 -8.08 -1.29 3.78
C ASP A 257 -8.46 -0.04 2.97
N TYR A 258 -7.59 0.42 2.06
CA TYR A 258 -7.81 1.73 1.43
C TYR A 258 -9.08 1.71 0.59
N MET A 259 -9.43 0.61 -0.07
CA MET A 259 -10.64 0.57 -0.89
C MET A 259 -11.91 0.76 -0.05
N LEU A 260 -11.97 0.11 1.13
CA LEU A 260 -13.09 0.28 2.06
C LEU A 260 -13.07 1.66 2.70
N ARG A 261 -11.88 2.14 3.10
CA ARG A 261 -11.70 3.42 3.78
C ARG A 261 -11.98 4.61 2.88
N ASP A 262 -11.45 4.59 1.66
CA ASP A 262 -11.68 5.61 0.65
C ASP A 262 -13.14 5.61 0.22
N GLY A 263 -13.75 4.45 0.00
CA GLY A 263 -15.18 4.32 -0.29
C GLY A 263 -16.04 4.93 0.82
N PHE A 264 -15.71 4.65 2.08
CA PHE A 264 -16.39 5.20 3.26
C PHE A 264 -16.26 6.73 3.34
N HIS A 265 -15.04 7.26 3.29
CA HIS A 265 -14.79 8.69 3.50
C HIS A 265 -15.17 9.56 2.29
N SER A 266 -15.03 9.05 1.07
CA SER A 266 -15.52 9.73 -0.13
C SER A 266 -17.04 9.65 -0.30
N SER A 267 -17.71 8.78 0.47
CA SER A 267 -19.12 8.42 0.30
C SER A 267 -19.45 7.84 -1.09
N VAL A 268 -18.44 7.33 -1.81
CA VAL A 268 -18.62 6.64 -3.08
C VAL A 268 -18.94 5.19 -2.79
N THR A 269 -20.24 4.87 -2.76
CA THR A 269 -20.74 3.51 -2.52
C THR A 269 -20.68 2.61 -3.75
N ILE A 270 -19.88 2.95 -4.77
CA ILE A 270 -19.85 2.25 -6.05
C ILE A 270 -18.76 1.17 -6.00
N GLY A 271 -19.17 -0.09 -6.14
CA GLY A 271 -18.26 -1.22 -6.11
C GLY A 271 -17.69 -1.41 -4.71
N GLY A 272 -18.49 -1.91 -3.77
CA GLY A 272 -17.99 -2.42 -2.49
C GLY A 272 -17.76 -3.93 -2.59
N PHE A 273 -16.91 -4.47 -1.72
CA PHE A 273 -16.73 -5.91 -1.56
C PHE A 273 -16.94 -6.30 -0.09
N ASN A 274 -17.36 -7.55 0.13
CA ASN A 274 -17.50 -8.06 1.48
C ASN A 274 -16.16 -8.65 1.95
N LEU A 275 -15.42 -7.89 2.77
CA LEU A 275 -14.14 -8.32 3.33
C LEU A 275 -14.28 -9.63 4.09
N ASP A 276 -15.26 -9.78 4.97
CA ASP A 276 -15.46 -10.99 5.78
C ASP A 276 -15.65 -12.24 4.90
N HIS A 277 -16.41 -12.10 3.81
CA HIS A 277 -16.63 -13.16 2.84
C HIS A 277 -15.33 -13.52 2.11
N LEU A 278 -14.58 -12.52 1.62
CA LEU A 278 -13.29 -12.72 0.97
C LEU A 278 -12.33 -13.47 1.91
N LEU A 279 -12.13 -12.96 3.12
CA LEU A 279 -11.21 -13.52 4.11
C LEU A 279 -11.57 -14.95 4.51
N SER A 280 -12.86 -15.25 4.70
CA SER A 280 -13.32 -16.60 5.06
C SER A 280 -12.99 -17.67 4.00
N ASN A 281 -12.71 -17.25 2.77
CA ASN A 281 -12.38 -18.12 1.64
C ASN A 281 -10.89 -18.12 1.26
N LEU A 282 -10.05 -17.33 1.92
CA LEU A 282 -8.59 -17.40 1.74
C LEU A 282 -8.01 -18.67 2.37
N ARG A 283 -6.96 -19.20 1.75
CA ARG A 283 -6.25 -20.43 2.13
C ARG A 283 -4.75 -20.27 1.89
N PHE A 284 -3.96 -21.02 2.65
CA PHE A 284 -2.59 -21.32 2.24
C PHE A 284 -2.62 -22.27 1.05
N GLY A 285 -1.93 -21.91 -0.03
CA GLY A 285 -1.73 -22.77 -1.19
C GLY A 285 -0.27 -23.14 -1.35
N TRP A 286 0.00 -24.40 -1.67
CA TRP A 286 1.32 -24.84 -2.11
C TRP A 286 1.19 -25.84 -3.25
N ASP A 287 2.20 -25.91 -4.10
CA ASP A 287 2.28 -26.90 -5.18
C ASP A 287 3.53 -27.76 -5.00
N VAL A 288 3.38 -29.06 -5.25
CA VAL A 288 4.43 -30.06 -5.09
C VAL A 288 5.32 -30.16 -6.32
N ARG A 289 4.77 -29.80 -7.49
CA ARG A 289 5.47 -29.93 -8.78
C ARG A 289 6.20 -28.66 -9.17
N GLU A 290 5.73 -27.53 -8.66
CA GLU A 290 6.33 -26.21 -8.81
C GLU A 290 6.52 -25.66 -7.39
N PRO A 291 7.76 -25.41 -6.92
CA PRO A 291 7.99 -24.95 -5.55
C PRO A 291 7.37 -23.55 -5.36
N TRP A 292 6.12 -23.55 -4.92
CA TRP A 292 5.29 -22.36 -4.76
C TRP A 292 4.55 -22.47 -3.43
N LEU A 293 4.58 -21.40 -2.65
CA LEU A 293 3.80 -21.19 -1.45
C LEU A 293 3.20 -19.78 -1.56
N GLY A 294 1.88 -19.66 -1.46
CA GLY A 294 1.21 -18.40 -1.66
C GLY A 294 -0.24 -18.39 -1.22
N LEU A 295 -0.93 -17.29 -1.53
CA LEU A 295 -2.35 -17.16 -1.25
C LEU A 295 -3.16 -17.99 -2.26
N ALA A 296 -4.12 -18.74 -1.73
CA ALA A 296 -5.12 -19.45 -2.51
C ALA A 296 -6.53 -19.03 -2.08
N ILE A 297 -7.50 -19.23 -2.97
CA ILE A 297 -8.92 -18.93 -2.69
C ILE A 297 -9.79 -20.14 -3.01
N THR A 298 -10.84 -20.40 -2.23
CA THR A 298 -11.79 -21.45 -2.58
C THR A 298 -12.60 -21.07 -3.83
N GLN A 299 -13.04 -22.07 -4.59
CA GLN A 299 -13.96 -21.84 -5.73
C GLN A 299 -15.25 -21.09 -5.33
N LYS A 300 -15.73 -21.24 -4.09
CA LYS A 300 -16.92 -20.54 -3.59
C LYS A 300 -16.64 -19.05 -3.30
N GLY A 301 -15.41 -18.73 -2.91
CA GLY A 301 -14.97 -17.36 -2.65
C GLY A 301 -14.66 -16.56 -3.91
N LEU A 302 -14.68 -17.19 -5.09
CA LEU A 302 -14.32 -16.54 -6.35
C LEU A 302 -15.17 -15.29 -6.61
N GLY A 303 -16.48 -15.33 -6.31
CA GLY A 303 -17.34 -14.15 -6.47
C GLY A 303 -16.93 -12.97 -5.57
N ALA A 304 -16.49 -13.24 -4.34
CA ALA A 304 -16.01 -12.17 -3.45
C ALA A 304 -14.69 -11.55 -3.96
N LEU A 305 -13.86 -12.35 -4.64
CA LEU A 305 -12.66 -11.84 -5.30
C LEU A 305 -12.98 -11.04 -6.56
N GLU A 306 -13.96 -11.48 -7.35
CA GLU A 306 -14.46 -10.72 -8.50
C GLU A 306 -15.02 -9.37 -8.04
N ASP A 307 -15.77 -9.32 -6.94
CA ASP A 307 -16.26 -8.09 -6.32
C ASP A 307 -15.11 -7.18 -5.88
N PHE A 308 -14.05 -7.74 -5.28
CA PHE A 308 -12.84 -7.00 -4.91
C PHE A 308 -12.17 -6.36 -6.13
N VAL A 309 -11.92 -7.11 -7.20
CA VAL A 309 -11.31 -6.57 -8.42
C VAL A 309 -12.21 -5.54 -9.10
N TYR A 310 -13.52 -5.78 -9.13
CA TYR A 310 -14.49 -4.83 -9.66
C TYR A 310 -14.52 -3.52 -8.87
N SER A 311 -14.51 -3.62 -7.53
CA SER A 311 -14.43 -2.50 -6.60
C SER A 311 -13.22 -1.63 -6.91
N ARG A 312 -12.04 -2.25 -7.04
CA ARG A 312 -10.79 -1.56 -7.41
C ARG A 312 -10.96 -0.83 -8.74
N HIS A 313 -11.51 -1.50 -9.75
CA HIS A 313 -11.75 -0.88 -11.05
C HIS A 313 -12.66 0.36 -10.99
N GLN A 314 -13.74 0.29 -10.20
CA GLN A 314 -14.65 1.43 -10.02
C GLN A 314 -13.98 2.59 -9.27
N MET A 315 -13.22 2.31 -8.21
CA MET A 315 -12.48 3.33 -7.46
C MET A 315 -11.51 4.10 -8.34
N TYR A 316 -10.73 3.39 -9.18
CA TYR A 316 -9.85 4.02 -10.16
C TYR A 316 -10.59 4.97 -11.09
N ARG A 317 -11.74 4.57 -11.64
CA ARG A 317 -12.46 5.40 -12.62
C ARG A 317 -13.26 6.54 -12.00
N LYS A 318 -13.80 6.36 -10.79
CA LYS A 318 -14.77 7.29 -10.19
C LYS A 318 -14.14 8.24 -9.19
N VAL A 319 -13.10 7.80 -8.49
CA VAL A 319 -12.44 8.58 -7.43
C VAL A 319 -11.10 9.08 -7.93
N TYR A 320 -10.15 8.18 -8.21
CA TYR A 320 -8.78 8.55 -8.54
C TYR A 320 -8.69 9.24 -9.93
N ALA A 321 -9.45 8.77 -10.93
CA ALA A 321 -9.51 9.38 -12.27
C ALA A 321 -10.54 10.51 -12.36
N HIS A 322 -11.07 11.01 -11.24
CA HIS A 322 -12.06 12.06 -11.32
C HIS A 322 -11.45 13.32 -11.94
N LYS A 323 -12.06 13.87 -12.99
CA LYS A 323 -11.56 15.05 -13.71
C LYS A 323 -11.19 16.24 -12.80
N THR A 324 -11.95 16.49 -11.73
CA THR A 324 -11.58 17.59 -10.81
C THR A 324 -10.41 17.21 -9.90
N ALA A 325 -10.25 15.93 -9.56
CA ALA A 325 -9.13 15.46 -8.74
C ALA A 325 -7.81 15.57 -9.52
N LEU A 326 -7.76 14.99 -10.73
CA LEU A 326 -6.58 15.08 -11.60
C LEU A 326 -6.20 16.51 -11.97
N GLY A 327 -7.18 17.40 -12.15
CA GLY A 327 -6.91 18.82 -12.36
C GLY A 327 -6.31 19.51 -11.12
N PHE A 328 -6.71 19.10 -9.92
CA PHE A 328 -6.11 19.58 -8.67
C PHE A 328 -4.72 18.99 -8.43
N ASP A 329 -4.50 17.72 -8.74
CA ASP A 329 -3.18 17.08 -8.65
C ASP A 329 -2.14 17.81 -9.51
N TRP A 330 -2.54 18.24 -10.71
CA TRP A 330 -1.69 19.07 -11.56
C TRP A 330 -1.39 20.44 -10.92
N LEU A 331 -2.44 21.12 -10.42
CA LEU A 331 -2.26 22.40 -9.72
C LEU A 331 -1.38 22.26 -8.47
N LEU A 332 -1.44 21.12 -7.78
CA LEU A 332 -0.67 20.84 -6.60
C LEU A 332 0.82 20.70 -6.93
N ARG A 333 1.15 19.94 -7.98
CA ARG A 333 2.54 19.82 -8.46
C ARG A 333 3.12 21.18 -8.82
N GLU A 334 2.34 22.03 -9.49
CA GLU A 334 2.76 23.39 -9.84
C GLU A 334 2.88 24.29 -8.61
N ALA A 335 1.99 24.16 -7.62
CA ALA A 335 2.08 24.89 -6.36
C ALA A 335 3.30 24.47 -5.53
N ILE A 336 3.63 23.17 -5.49
CA ILE A 336 4.86 22.65 -4.86
C ILE A 336 6.08 23.24 -5.58
N ASN A 337 6.11 23.20 -6.91
CA ASN A 337 7.18 23.78 -7.71
C ASN A 337 7.36 25.29 -7.45
N GLU A 338 6.27 26.03 -7.30
CA GLU A 338 6.25 27.47 -7.00
C GLU A 338 6.77 27.76 -5.59
N VAL A 339 6.37 26.98 -4.59
CA VAL A 339 6.85 27.10 -3.21
C VAL A 339 8.36 26.84 -3.12
N LEU A 340 8.86 25.85 -3.86
CA LEU A 340 10.28 25.48 -3.92
C LEU A 340 11.13 26.41 -4.80
N GLU A 341 10.57 27.52 -5.31
CA GLU A 341 11.38 28.62 -5.85
C GLU A 341 12.09 29.40 -4.75
N ASP A 342 11.59 29.34 -3.52
CA ASP A 342 12.24 29.90 -2.34
C ASP A 342 13.41 28.99 -1.91
N PRO A 343 14.67 29.47 -1.97
CA PRO A 343 15.84 28.66 -1.62
C PRO A 343 15.81 28.13 -0.18
N GLU A 344 15.26 28.89 0.77
CA GLU A 344 15.18 28.46 2.17
C GLU A 344 14.27 27.24 2.33
N ILE A 345 13.15 27.23 1.61
CA ILE A 345 12.21 26.11 1.61
C ILE A 345 12.82 24.90 0.89
N PHE A 346 13.50 25.15 -0.24
CA PHE A 346 14.17 24.10 -1.00
C PHE A 346 15.23 23.37 -0.16
N ASP A 347 16.14 24.12 0.48
CA ASP A 347 17.19 23.57 1.33
C ASP A 347 16.63 22.83 2.57
N TRP A 348 15.52 23.33 3.12
CA TRP A 348 14.84 22.67 4.23
C TRP A 348 14.23 21.32 3.81
N VAL A 349 13.55 21.26 2.67
CA VAL A 349 13.00 20.01 2.14
C VAL A 349 14.12 19.03 1.79
N ASP A 350 15.23 19.52 1.23
CA ASP A 350 16.44 18.72 0.98
C ASP A 350 16.95 18.05 2.27
N THR A 351 17.04 18.83 3.35
CA THR A 351 17.47 18.35 4.68
C THR A 351 16.50 17.31 5.24
N CYS A 352 15.19 17.55 5.12
CA CYS A 352 14.16 16.61 5.58
C CYS A 352 14.22 15.26 4.85
N LEU A 353 14.56 15.26 3.56
CA LEU A 353 14.67 14.03 2.77
C LEU A 353 15.96 13.26 3.07
N SER A 354 17.00 13.90 3.59
CA SER A 354 18.26 13.24 3.96
C SER A 354 18.31 12.74 5.41
N ASP A 355 17.51 13.29 6.33
CA ASP A 355 17.61 12.98 7.76
C ASP A 355 16.24 12.66 8.37
N MET A 356 16.11 11.44 8.91
CA MET A 356 14.86 10.95 9.51
C MET A 356 14.34 11.83 10.65
N ARG A 357 15.21 12.53 11.39
CA ARG A 357 14.78 13.44 12.47
C ARG A 357 13.94 14.58 11.91
N TYR A 358 14.34 15.15 10.79
CA TYR A 358 13.63 16.24 10.12
C TYR A 358 12.56 15.74 9.15
N PHE A 359 12.72 14.52 8.62
CA PHE A 359 11.67 13.84 7.87
C PHE A 359 10.36 13.79 8.67
N ALA A 360 10.41 13.72 10.01
CA ALA A 360 9.25 13.81 10.91
C ALA A 360 8.40 15.09 10.72
N GLU A 361 9.00 16.17 10.22
CA GLU A 361 8.36 17.47 10.06
C GLU A 361 7.74 17.67 8.66
N LEU A 362 8.16 16.86 7.68
CA LEU A 362 7.71 16.96 6.29
C LEU A 362 6.30 16.37 6.14
N THR A 363 5.29 17.23 6.30
CA THR A 363 3.85 16.88 6.32
C THR A 363 3.03 17.80 5.42
N ASP A 364 1.76 17.48 5.17
CA ASP A 364 0.88 18.35 4.37
C ASP A 364 0.77 19.74 4.99
N SER A 365 0.79 19.82 6.32
CA SER A 365 0.68 21.08 7.07
C SER A 365 1.78 22.08 6.73
N PHE A 366 3.02 21.59 6.53
CA PHE A 366 4.15 22.42 6.11
C PHE A 366 3.87 23.11 4.78
N PHE A 367 3.42 22.35 3.77
CA PHE A 367 3.12 22.91 2.46
C PHE A 367 1.86 23.77 2.44
N TRP A 368 0.82 23.43 3.20
CA TRP A 368 -0.36 24.28 3.32
C TRP A 368 -0.01 25.68 3.84
N GLU A 369 0.90 25.79 4.82
CA GLU A 369 1.39 27.08 5.28
C GLU A 369 2.26 27.78 4.23
N ALA A 370 3.11 27.05 3.53
CA ALA A 370 3.91 27.60 2.43
C ALA A 370 3.03 28.16 1.30
N PHE A 371 1.99 27.42 0.88
CA PHE A 371 1.00 27.88 -0.10
C PHE A 371 0.30 29.15 0.37
N ARG A 372 -0.11 29.23 1.64
CA ARG A 372 -0.74 30.45 2.20
C ARG A 372 0.21 31.65 2.15
N LYS A 373 1.50 31.47 2.44
CA LYS A 373 2.50 32.54 2.34
C LYS A 373 2.65 33.05 0.91
N VAL A 374 2.77 32.16 -0.07
CA VAL A 374 2.88 32.52 -1.50
C VAL A 374 1.59 33.19 -1.99
N ALA A 375 0.44 32.61 -1.68
CA ALA A 375 -0.88 33.11 -2.08
C ALA A 375 -1.21 34.52 -1.55
N ARG A 376 -0.62 34.93 -0.41
CA ARG A 376 -0.72 36.30 0.12
C ARG A 376 0.16 37.30 -0.64
N LYS A 377 1.32 36.85 -1.13
CA LYS A 377 2.28 37.69 -1.86
C LYS A 377 1.89 37.87 -3.33
N LYS A 378 1.37 36.82 -3.96
CA LYS A 378 1.06 36.76 -5.40
C LYS A 378 -0.36 36.22 -5.61
N SER A 379 -1.27 37.09 -6.03
CA SER A 379 -2.67 36.73 -6.28
C SER A 379 -2.84 35.76 -7.47
N GLY A 380 -2.04 35.92 -8.53
CA GLY A 380 -2.01 35.00 -9.67
C GLY A 380 -1.02 33.85 -9.51
N SER A 381 -1.12 33.12 -8.40
CA SER A 381 -0.23 31.99 -8.06
C SER A 381 -0.96 30.64 -8.11
N TYR A 382 -0.23 29.57 -8.37
CA TYR A 382 -0.78 28.21 -8.26
C TYR A 382 -1.15 27.90 -6.81
N SER A 383 -0.35 28.41 -5.87
CA SER A 383 -0.64 28.37 -4.44
C SER A 383 -2.00 29.00 -4.09
N ARG A 384 -2.35 30.13 -4.72
CA ARG A 384 -3.69 30.75 -4.55
C ARG A 384 -4.79 29.83 -5.06
N CYS A 385 -4.56 29.13 -6.18
CA CYS A 385 -5.54 28.20 -6.73
C CYS A 385 -5.83 27.03 -5.79
N ILE A 386 -4.80 26.51 -5.12
CA ILE A 386 -4.96 25.45 -4.11
C ILE A 386 -5.70 25.98 -2.87
N VAL A 387 -5.30 27.13 -2.34
CA VAL A 387 -5.89 27.72 -1.12
C VAL A 387 -7.35 28.14 -1.31
N ASP A 388 -7.68 28.76 -2.44
CA ASP A 388 -9.05 29.25 -2.73
C ASP A 388 -9.90 28.23 -3.50
N ARG A 389 -9.36 27.03 -3.76
CA ARG A 389 -10.01 25.99 -4.55
C ARG A 389 -10.40 26.47 -5.97
N ALA A 390 -9.55 27.27 -6.61
CA ALA A 390 -9.71 27.66 -8.00
C ALA A 390 -9.21 26.54 -8.93
N LYS A 391 -10.14 25.73 -9.44
CA LYS A 391 -9.87 24.55 -10.27
C LYS A 391 -9.51 24.89 -11.72
N LEU A 392 -8.85 23.95 -12.39
CA LEU A 392 -8.78 23.95 -13.86
C LEU A 392 -10.18 23.79 -14.47
N ASN A 393 -10.42 24.46 -15.60
CA ASN A 393 -11.67 24.39 -16.33
C ASN A 393 -11.62 23.20 -17.30
N HIS A 394 -12.43 22.18 -17.04
CA HIS A 394 -12.49 20.95 -17.84
C HIS A 394 -13.08 21.22 -19.23
N LEU A 395 -12.41 20.74 -20.27
CA LEU A 395 -12.80 20.87 -21.68
C LEU A 395 -13.36 19.55 -22.23
N ASP A 396 -12.62 18.45 -22.07
CA ASP A 396 -12.99 17.15 -22.64
C ASP A 396 -12.32 15.98 -21.89
N THR A 397 -12.85 14.77 -22.09
CA THR A 397 -12.30 13.51 -21.58
C THR A 397 -12.22 12.49 -22.71
N ARG A 398 -11.07 11.85 -22.86
CA ARG A 398 -10.86 10.76 -23.83
C ARG A 398 -10.19 9.58 -23.15
N GLU A 399 -10.57 8.39 -23.59
CA GLU A 399 -9.98 7.14 -23.12
C GLU A 399 -9.04 6.59 -24.20
N ASP A 400 -7.92 6.01 -23.77
CA ASP A 400 -7.00 5.22 -24.57
C ASP A 400 -6.40 5.93 -25.80
N LEU A 401 -6.19 7.25 -25.68
CA LEU A 401 -5.42 8.01 -26.66
C LEU A 401 -3.93 7.68 -26.59
N THR A 402 -3.30 7.55 -27.75
CA THR A 402 -1.84 7.53 -27.87
C THR A 402 -1.26 8.92 -27.55
N VAL A 403 0.05 9.00 -27.26
CA VAL A 403 0.73 10.30 -27.02
C VAL A 403 0.49 11.29 -28.17
N ALA A 404 0.66 10.84 -29.41
CA ALA A 404 0.36 11.65 -30.60
C ALA A 404 -1.13 12.04 -30.67
N GLY A 405 -2.04 11.11 -30.33
CA GLY A 405 -3.48 11.39 -30.29
C GLY A 405 -3.86 12.44 -29.24
N ILE A 406 -3.18 12.48 -28.08
CA ILE A 406 -3.37 13.51 -27.07
C ILE A 406 -2.96 14.88 -27.61
N GLU A 407 -1.81 14.97 -28.28
CA GLU A 407 -1.33 16.22 -28.88
C GLU A 407 -2.24 16.71 -30.02
N ASP A 408 -2.68 15.80 -30.89
CA ASP A 408 -3.60 16.11 -31.99
C ASP A 408 -4.94 16.63 -31.46
N HIS A 409 -5.50 15.97 -30.44
CA HIS A 409 -6.75 16.38 -29.81
C HIS A 409 -6.62 17.71 -29.08
N SER A 410 -5.50 17.94 -28.39
CA SER A 410 -5.18 19.21 -27.75
C SER A 410 -5.12 20.36 -28.78
N ARG A 411 -4.42 20.15 -29.90
CA ARG A 411 -4.34 21.11 -31.02
C ARG A 411 -5.69 21.34 -31.70
N TRP A 412 -6.57 20.34 -31.74
CA TRP A 412 -7.92 20.49 -32.25
C TRP A 412 -8.79 21.32 -31.30
N LEU A 413 -8.80 21.02 -30.00
CA LEU A 413 -9.52 21.78 -28.98
C LEU A 413 -9.09 23.26 -28.96
N ALA A 414 -7.78 23.52 -29.02
CA ALA A 414 -7.25 24.88 -29.07
C ALA A 414 -7.80 25.68 -30.27
N ARG A 415 -7.88 25.06 -31.45
CA ARG A 415 -8.42 25.70 -32.65
C ARG A 415 -9.92 25.96 -32.58
N GLU A 416 -10.70 24.99 -32.11
CA GLU A 416 -12.17 25.13 -32.03
C GLU A 416 -12.62 26.13 -30.95
N LEU A 417 -11.80 26.32 -29.91
CA LEU A 417 -12.10 27.22 -28.80
C LEU A 417 -11.40 28.58 -28.89
N ASP A 418 -10.68 28.85 -30.00
CA ASP A 418 -9.89 30.07 -30.20
C ASP A 418 -8.89 30.33 -29.05
N LEU A 419 -8.23 29.25 -28.60
CA LEU A 419 -7.21 29.26 -27.55
C LEU A 419 -5.81 29.06 -28.15
N ASP A 420 -4.79 29.58 -27.48
CA ASP A 420 -3.41 29.22 -27.80
C ASP A 420 -3.15 27.74 -27.45
N PRO A 421 -2.45 26.95 -28.30
CA PRO A 421 -2.20 25.54 -28.01
C PRO A 421 -1.50 25.26 -26.66
N GLY A 422 -0.75 26.22 -26.14
CA GLY A 422 -0.10 26.13 -24.83
C GLY A 422 -1.01 26.39 -23.63
N GLU A 423 -2.24 26.88 -23.85
CA GLU A 423 -3.24 27.10 -22.79
C GLU A 423 -3.99 25.81 -22.42
N VAL A 424 -3.99 24.81 -23.31
CA VAL A 424 -4.61 23.50 -23.07
C VAL A 424 -3.69 22.64 -22.21
N VAL A 425 -4.13 22.34 -20.99
CA VAL A 425 -3.44 21.46 -20.05
C VAL A 425 -4.00 20.06 -20.16
N THR A 426 -3.12 19.06 -20.24
CA THR A 426 -3.50 17.64 -20.29
C THR A 426 -3.11 16.93 -19.01
N CYS A 427 -4.03 16.13 -18.45
CA CYS A 427 -3.75 15.26 -17.32
C CYS A 427 -4.22 13.85 -17.67
N SER A 428 -3.30 12.89 -17.64
CA SER A 428 -3.58 11.49 -17.92
C SER A 428 -3.36 10.66 -16.68
N MET A 429 -4.22 9.68 -16.45
CA MET A 429 -3.99 8.64 -15.46
C MET A 429 -4.15 7.27 -16.12
N ARG A 430 -3.11 6.44 -16.00
CA ARG A 430 -3.12 5.07 -16.48
C ARG A 430 -3.54 4.17 -15.33
N ALA A 431 -4.66 3.49 -15.48
CA ALA A 431 -5.04 2.41 -14.60
C ALA A 431 -4.46 1.11 -15.15
N ARG A 432 -3.53 0.50 -14.40
CA ARG A 432 -2.92 -0.78 -14.78
C ARG A 432 -3.80 -1.93 -14.29
N PHE A 433 -4.46 -2.62 -15.23
CA PHE A 433 -5.23 -3.83 -14.98
C PHE A 433 -4.67 -5.05 -15.74
N SER A 434 -3.73 -4.88 -16.67
CA SER A 434 -3.00 -5.98 -17.33
C SER A 434 -2.23 -6.83 -16.30
N ASN A 435 -1.63 -6.16 -15.31
CA ASN A 435 -1.04 -6.80 -14.14
C ASN A 435 -2.05 -7.64 -13.34
N ILE A 436 -3.37 -7.36 -13.41
CA ILE A 436 -4.35 -8.24 -12.77
C ILE A 436 -4.32 -9.61 -13.45
N GLN A 437 -4.32 -9.69 -14.78
CA GLN A 437 -4.31 -11.01 -15.43
C GLN A 437 -3.03 -11.81 -15.11
N ASP A 438 -1.87 -11.16 -15.16
CA ASP A 438 -0.59 -11.81 -14.93
C ASP A 438 -0.29 -12.08 -13.45
N ASN A 439 -0.55 -11.11 -12.57
CA ASN A 439 -0.28 -11.25 -11.14
C ASN A 439 -1.31 -12.14 -10.44
N PHE A 440 -2.57 -12.18 -10.89
CA PHE A 440 -3.53 -13.17 -10.37
C PHE A 440 -3.19 -14.61 -10.79
N ASN A 441 -2.27 -14.82 -11.75
CA ASN A 441 -1.71 -16.17 -11.95
C ASN A 441 -0.88 -16.63 -10.73
N GLY A 442 -0.41 -15.69 -9.90
CA GLY A 442 0.26 -15.95 -8.63
C GLY A 442 -0.69 -16.39 -7.50
N ILE A 443 -2.01 -16.25 -7.68
CA ILE A 443 -3.03 -16.74 -6.76
C ILE A 443 -3.71 -17.95 -7.40
N LYS A 444 -3.77 -19.07 -6.68
CA LYS A 444 -4.41 -20.29 -7.19
C LYS A 444 -5.79 -20.51 -6.57
N VAL A 445 -6.71 -21.06 -7.35
CA VAL A 445 -8.05 -21.44 -6.88
C VAL A 445 -8.03 -22.90 -6.44
N LEU A 446 -8.49 -23.15 -5.22
CA LEU A 446 -8.70 -24.48 -4.69
C LEU A 446 -10.01 -25.06 -5.26
N VAL A 447 -9.86 -26.02 -6.16
CA VAL A 447 -10.94 -26.77 -6.80
C VAL A 447 -11.03 -28.16 -6.19
N ARG A 448 -12.26 -28.61 -5.96
CA ARG A 448 -12.53 -29.97 -5.51
C ARG A 448 -13.13 -30.78 -6.65
N ASP A 449 -12.53 -31.91 -6.96
CA ASP A 449 -13.07 -32.86 -7.93
C ASP A 449 -14.47 -33.31 -7.48
N PRO A 450 -15.49 -33.25 -8.35
CA PRO A 450 -16.86 -33.57 -7.97
C PRO A 450 -17.08 -35.06 -7.66
N ILE A 451 -16.23 -35.94 -8.21
CA ILE A 451 -16.35 -37.39 -8.14
C ILE A 451 -15.51 -37.94 -6.98
N ASN A 452 -14.19 -37.76 -7.05
CA ASN A 452 -13.26 -38.36 -6.06
C ASN A 452 -12.97 -37.42 -4.88
N ARG A 453 -13.51 -36.19 -4.91
CA ARG A 453 -13.35 -35.18 -3.85
C ARG A 453 -11.91 -34.73 -3.60
N ALA A 454 -10.97 -35.10 -4.45
CA ALA A 454 -9.58 -34.65 -4.40
C ALA A 454 -9.50 -33.14 -4.60
N ARG A 455 -8.51 -32.51 -3.95
CA ARG A 455 -8.24 -31.09 -4.06
C ARG A 455 -7.15 -30.86 -5.10
N SER A 456 -7.32 -29.82 -5.90
CA SER A 456 -6.32 -29.38 -6.86
C SER A 456 -6.30 -27.86 -6.90
N LEU A 457 -5.12 -27.29 -7.11
CA LEU A 457 -4.95 -25.87 -7.35
C LEU A 457 -4.94 -25.63 -8.86
N ARG A 458 -5.68 -24.61 -9.31
CA ARG A 458 -5.68 -24.17 -10.71
C ARG A 458 -5.49 -22.67 -10.78
N LYS A 459 -5.02 -22.15 -11.91
CA LYS A 459 -4.89 -20.71 -12.10
C LYS A 459 -6.27 -20.08 -12.13
N ILE A 460 -6.39 -18.85 -11.64
CA ILE A 460 -7.65 -18.10 -11.64
C ILE A 460 -8.21 -17.95 -13.07
N THR A 461 -7.31 -17.68 -14.02
CA THR A 461 -7.62 -17.50 -15.45
C THR A 461 -8.21 -18.76 -16.10
N ASP A 462 -7.94 -19.95 -15.56
CA ASP A 462 -8.52 -21.21 -16.06
C ASP A 462 -9.98 -21.39 -15.60
N ILE A 463 -10.42 -20.67 -14.56
CA ILE A 463 -11.73 -20.86 -13.91
C ILE A 463 -12.68 -19.71 -14.17
N SER A 464 -12.19 -18.47 -14.18
CA SER A 464 -13.03 -17.29 -14.40
C SER A 464 -12.53 -16.45 -15.57
N ALA A 465 -13.44 -16.24 -16.53
CA ALA A 465 -13.29 -15.28 -17.62
C ALA A 465 -13.62 -13.83 -17.19
N PHE A 466 -13.90 -13.57 -15.91
CA PHE A 466 -14.15 -12.23 -15.40
C PHE A 466 -12.90 -11.35 -15.53
N PHE A 467 -11.76 -11.88 -15.10
CA PHE A 467 -10.49 -11.15 -15.03
C PHE A 467 -9.97 -10.73 -16.42
N SER A 468 -10.27 -11.50 -17.47
CA SER A 468 -9.86 -11.15 -18.85
C SER A 468 -10.62 -9.97 -19.45
N LYS A 469 -11.67 -9.47 -18.78
CA LYS A 469 -12.42 -8.28 -19.23
C LYS A 469 -11.75 -6.96 -18.82
N PHE A 470 -10.75 -7.01 -17.96
CA PHE A 470 -10.04 -5.83 -17.49
C PHE A 470 -8.72 -5.70 -18.24
N SER A 471 -8.61 -4.63 -19.03
CA SER A 471 -7.36 -4.23 -19.66
C SER A 471 -6.85 -2.96 -19.02
N ASP A 472 -5.55 -2.69 -19.19
CA ASP A 472 -5.03 -1.35 -18.97
C ASP A 472 -5.90 -0.34 -19.72
N GLY A 473 -6.18 0.77 -19.05
CA GLY A 473 -6.90 1.89 -19.62
C GLY A 473 -6.23 3.19 -19.22
N THR A 474 -6.17 4.15 -20.13
CA THR A 474 -5.69 5.50 -19.83
C THR A 474 -6.84 6.48 -19.99
N ILE A 475 -7.15 7.22 -18.93
CA ILE A 475 -8.11 8.31 -18.98
C ILE A 475 -7.32 9.60 -19.09
N THR A 476 -7.56 10.36 -20.16
CA THR A 476 -6.95 11.67 -20.39
C THR A 476 -8.00 12.75 -20.35
N HIS A 477 -7.77 13.76 -19.52
CA HIS A 477 -8.59 14.94 -19.45
C HIS A 477 -7.85 16.15 -19.99
N PHE A 478 -8.61 17.03 -20.62
CA PHE A 478 -8.14 18.29 -21.22
C PHE A 478 -8.76 19.45 -20.44
N TYR A 479 -7.97 20.48 -20.14
CA TYR A 479 -8.38 21.62 -19.36
C TYR A 479 -7.84 22.93 -19.94
N VAL A 480 -8.39 24.05 -19.47
CA VAL A 480 -7.78 25.38 -19.56
C VAL A 480 -7.51 25.92 -18.14
N ARG A 481 -6.46 26.73 -18.00
CA ARG A 481 -6.07 27.34 -16.72
C ARG A 481 -7.17 28.28 -16.17
N PRO A 482 -7.35 28.39 -14.85
CA PRO A 482 -8.29 29.34 -14.26
C PRO A 482 -7.88 30.79 -14.55
N THR A 483 -8.89 31.67 -14.58
CA THR A 483 -8.71 33.13 -14.79
C THR A 483 -7.76 33.77 -13.77
N VAL A 484 -7.72 33.23 -12.55
CA VAL A 484 -6.78 33.64 -11.49
C VAL A 484 -5.33 33.60 -11.96
N LEU A 485 -4.95 32.64 -12.80
CA LEU A 485 -3.58 32.51 -13.32
C LEU A 485 -3.33 33.32 -14.60
N THR A 486 -4.37 33.58 -15.39
CA THR A 486 -4.23 34.26 -16.69
C THR A 486 -4.41 35.77 -16.58
N GLY A 487 -4.99 36.27 -15.48
CA GLY A 487 -5.26 37.69 -15.27
C GLY A 487 -6.29 38.28 -16.26
N LYS A 488 -6.93 37.41 -17.06
CA LYS A 488 -8.00 37.72 -18.02
C LYS A 488 -9.38 37.59 -17.38
#